data_AF-A0A659UL56-F1
#
_entry.id   AF-A0A659UL56-F1
#
_cell.length_a   1.000
_cell.length_b   1.000
_cell.length_c   1.000
_cell.angle_alpha   90.00
_cell.angle_beta   90.00
_cell.angle_gamma   90.00
#
_symmetry.space_group_name_H-M   'P 1'
#
loop_
_entity.id
_entity.type
_entity.pdbx_description
1 polymer ?
#
loop_
_entity_poly.entity_id
_entity_poly.type
_entity_poly.pdbx_seq_one_letter_code
_entity_poly.pdbx_strand_id
1 'polypeptide(L)'
;GGLYRACSREAAMETLQGAWEAGLRYFDTAPFYGFGLSERRFGDFLRYKPRDSYVLSTKVGRLFRPVPEDQVPDHSYVDPLPFALDYDYSYDGIMRSVDFSYARLGLNRID
;
A
#
# COMPACT_ATOMS: atom_id res chain seq x y z
N GLY A 1 4.79 4.41 5.16
CA GLY A 1 3.42 4.94 5.21
C GLY A 1 3.39 6.45 5.28
N GLY A 2 4.12 7.07 6.21
CA GLY A 2 4.12 8.54 6.35
C GLY A 2 3.21 9.08 7.46
N LEU A 3 2.59 8.21 8.26
CA LEU A 3 1.74 8.62 9.38
C LEU A 3 2.59 9.30 10.46
N TYR A 4 2.20 10.50 10.89
CA TYR A 4 2.87 11.38 11.84
C TYR A 4 4.27 11.90 11.44
N ARG A 5 4.99 11.21 10.56
CA ARG A 5 6.31 11.59 10.09
C ARG A 5 6.52 11.17 8.64
N ALA A 6 7.19 12.01 7.86
CA ALA A 6 7.64 11.67 6.52
C ALA A 6 8.42 10.36 6.51
N CYS A 7 8.15 9.53 5.51
CA CYS A 7 8.83 8.26 5.32
C CYS A 7 9.37 8.27 3.89
N SER A 8 10.67 8.51 3.72
CA SER A 8 11.30 8.53 2.39
C SER A 8 11.18 7.16 1.72
N ARG A 9 11.40 7.13 0.40
CA ARG A 9 11.38 5.89 -0.35
C ARG A 9 12.55 5.01 0.08
N GLU A 10 13.73 5.61 0.22
CA GLU A 10 15.00 4.98 0.56
C GLU A 10 14.88 4.24 1.90
N ALA A 11 14.42 4.94 2.95
CA ALA A 11 14.25 4.36 4.27
C ALA A 11 13.23 3.20 4.26
N ALA A 12 12.16 3.30 3.44
CA ALA A 12 11.20 2.22 3.31
C ALA A 12 11.81 0.99 2.60
N MET A 13 12.60 1.19 1.54
CA MET A 13 13.28 0.10 0.85
C MET A 13 14.33 -0.57 1.74
N GLU A 14 15.12 0.21 2.49
CA GLU A 14 16.09 -0.29 3.47
C GLU A 14 15.40 -1.11 4.56
N THR A 15 14.26 -0.64 5.07
CA THR A 15 13.49 -1.37 6.09
C THR A 15 13.00 -2.72 5.55
N LEU A 16 12.46 -2.76 4.32
CA LEU A 16 12.01 -3.99 3.69
C LEU A 16 13.16 -4.95 3.40
N GLN A 17 14.30 -4.42 2.96
CA GLN A 17 15.52 -5.20 2.73
C GLN A 17 16.05 -5.80 4.04
N GLY A 18 16.10 -5.01 5.13
CA GLY A 18 16.50 -5.51 6.45
C GLY A 18 15.55 -6.60 6.98
N ALA A 19 14.24 -6.42 6.82
CA ALA A 19 13.25 -7.45 7.16
C ALA A 19 13.49 -8.75 6.37
N TRP A 20 13.80 -8.63 5.08
CA TRP A 20 14.11 -9.77 4.22
C TRP A 20 15.39 -10.49 4.65
N GLU A 21 16.46 -9.76 4.94
CA GLU A 21 17.74 -10.31 5.42
C GLU A 21 17.59 -11.00 6.77
N ALA A 22 16.72 -10.47 7.65
CA ALA A 22 16.37 -11.08 8.92
C ALA A 22 15.48 -12.33 8.79
N GLY A 23 15.11 -12.75 7.57
CA GLY A 23 14.31 -13.95 7.32
C GLY A 23 12.80 -13.75 7.42
N LEU A 24 12.30 -12.51 7.57
CA LEU A 24 10.85 -12.25 7.56
C LEU A 24 10.29 -12.46 6.15
N ARG A 25 9.17 -13.18 6.07
CA ARG A 25 8.51 -13.55 4.80
C ARG A 25 7.00 -13.30 4.78
N TYR A 26 6.44 -12.77 5.87
CA TYR A 26 5.07 -12.29 5.89
C TYR A 26 5.08 -10.76 5.83
N PHE A 27 4.39 -10.20 4.83
CA PHE A 27 4.31 -8.76 4.60
C PHE A 27 2.85 -8.33 4.59
N ASP A 28 2.47 -7.46 5.54
CA ASP A 28 1.14 -6.88 5.64
C ASP A 28 1.17 -5.42 5.19
N THR A 29 0.21 -5.04 4.35
CA THR A 29 -0.02 -3.65 3.93
C THR A 29 -1.50 -3.33 3.89
N ALA A 30 -1.85 -2.12 3.48
CA ALA A 30 -3.21 -1.70 3.20
C ALA A 30 -3.19 -0.51 2.23
N PRO A 31 -4.27 -0.29 1.44
CA PRO A 31 -4.43 0.93 0.65
C PRO A 31 -4.29 2.18 1.53
N PHE A 32 -4.88 2.18 2.73
CA PHE A 32 -4.86 3.34 3.60
C PHE A 32 -3.46 3.74 4.10
N TYR A 33 -2.49 2.84 4.09
CA TYR A 33 -1.15 3.12 4.59
C TYR A 33 -0.42 4.04 3.60
N GLY A 34 -0.41 5.34 3.91
CA GLY A 34 0.18 6.36 3.05
C GLY A 34 -0.60 6.59 1.76
N PHE A 35 -1.92 6.44 1.78
CA PHE A 35 -2.77 6.76 0.62
C PHE A 35 -2.40 5.97 -0.64
N GLY A 36 -2.06 4.69 -0.46
CA GLY A 36 -1.64 3.76 -1.50
C GLY A 36 -0.12 3.65 -1.66
N LEU A 37 0.65 4.52 -1.02
CA LEU A 37 2.11 4.54 -1.11
C LEU A 37 2.76 3.29 -0.52
N SER A 38 2.17 2.71 0.54
CA SER A 38 2.67 1.45 1.11
C SER A 38 2.59 0.31 0.11
N GLU A 39 1.43 0.10 -0.54
CA GLU A 39 1.27 -0.93 -1.58
C GLU A 39 2.26 -0.73 -2.73
N ARG A 40 2.43 0.49 -3.23
CA ARG A 40 3.43 0.77 -4.29
C ARG A 40 4.85 0.36 -3.88
N ARG A 41 5.25 0.67 -2.64
CA ARG A 41 6.58 0.34 -2.12
C ARG A 41 6.77 -1.17 -1.91
N PHE A 42 5.78 -1.87 -1.39
CA PHE A 42 5.81 -3.32 -1.29
C PHE A 42 5.92 -3.97 -2.68
N GLY A 43 5.15 -3.49 -3.64
CA GLY A 43 5.22 -3.89 -5.04
C GLY A 43 6.62 -3.75 -5.64
N ASP A 44 7.19 -2.55 -5.54
CA ASP A 44 8.52 -2.23 -6.04
C ASP A 44 9.62 -3.11 -5.43
N PHE A 45 9.49 -3.47 -4.15
CA PHE A 45 10.46 -4.33 -3.46
C PHE A 45 10.28 -5.82 -3.80
N LEU A 46 9.05 -6.33 -3.70
CA LEU A 46 8.74 -7.75 -3.79
C LEU A 46 8.78 -8.29 -5.22
N ARG A 47 8.64 -7.43 -6.25
CA ARG A 47 8.71 -7.85 -7.66
C ARG A 47 10.05 -8.48 -8.06
N TYR A 48 11.10 -8.24 -7.29
CA TYR A 48 12.43 -8.81 -7.50
C TYR A 48 12.74 -9.99 -6.58
N LYS A 49 11.78 -10.44 -5.76
CA LYS A 49 11.96 -11.55 -4.83
C LYS A 49 11.29 -12.82 -5.39
N PRO A 50 11.78 -14.03 -5.07
CA PRO A 50 11.15 -15.27 -5.50
C PRO A 50 9.70 -15.36 -4.96
N ARG A 51 8.71 -15.46 -5.86
CA ARG A 51 7.30 -15.24 -5.48
C ARG A 51 6.81 -16.20 -4.39
N ASP A 52 7.22 -17.46 -4.43
CA ASP A 52 6.77 -18.50 -3.49
C ASP A 52 7.53 -18.50 -2.17
N SER A 53 8.46 -17.57 -1.98
CA SER A 53 9.20 -17.44 -0.73
C SER A 53 8.56 -16.47 0.27
N TYR A 54 7.46 -15.80 -0.08
CA TYR A 54 6.77 -14.85 0.80
C TYR A 54 5.24 -14.92 0.69
N VAL A 55 4.59 -14.41 1.74
CA VAL A 55 3.15 -14.18 1.83
C VAL A 55 2.91 -12.67 1.92
N LEU A 56 2.00 -12.15 1.10
CA LEU A 56 1.63 -10.74 1.05
C LEU A 56 0.13 -10.58 1.25
N SER A 57 -0.26 -9.91 2.35
CA SER A 57 -1.65 -9.54 2.61
C SER A 57 -1.87 -8.04 2.43
N THR A 58 -3.07 -7.69 1.98
CA THR A 58 -3.56 -6.30 1.96
C THR A 58 -5.01 -6.23 2.46
N LYS A 59 -5.58 -5.04 2.50
CA LYS A 59 -6.91 -4.78 3.07
C LYS A 59 -7.82 -4.13 2.04
N VAL A 60 -9.12 -4.27 2.24
CA VAL A 60 -10.18 -3.79 1.34
C VAL A 60 -11.22 -2.96 2.10
N GLY A 61 -12.16 -2.37 1.37
CA GLY A 61 -13.28 -1.58 1.93
C GLY A 61 -13.02 -0.08 2.04
N ARG A 62 -11.84 0.37 1.61
CA ARG A 62 -11.39 1.76 1.61
C ARG A 62 -10.95 2.13 0.19
N LEU A 63 -11.88 2.69 -0.58
CA LEU A 63 -11.63 3.09 -1.96
C LEU A 63 -11.09 4.51 -2.01
N PHE A 64 -10.14 4.72 -2.91
CA PHE A 64 -9.58 6.05 -3.15
C PHE A 64 -10.20 6.68 -4.38
N ARG A 65 -10.64 7.92 -4.20
CA ARG A 65 -11.10 8.80 -5.26
C ARG A 65 -10.10 9.94 -5.42
N PRO A 66 -9.61 10.22 -6.64
CA PRO A 66 -8.70 11.32 -6.86
C PRO A 66 -9.36 12.65 -6.48
N VAL A 67 -8.59 13.52 -5.85
CA VAL A 67 -8.99 14.89 -5.50
C VAL A 67 -7.85 15.86 -5.80
N PRO A 68 -8.12 17.15 -6.02
CA PRO A 68 -7.09 18.18 -6.02
C PRO A 68 -6.25 18.17 -4.74
N GLU A 69 -4.98 18.62 -4.81
CA GLU A 69 -4.05 18.60 -3.69
C GLU A 69 -4.54 19.39 -2.46
N ASP A 70 -5.27 20.47 -2.68
CA ASP A 70 -5.87 21.31 -1.64
C ASP A 70 -7.14 20.71 -1.00
N GLN A 71 -7.61 19.57 -1.51
CA GLN A 71 -8.80 18.85 -1.02
C GLN A 71 -8.45 17.50 -0.39
N VAL A 72 -7.17 17.20 -0.22
CA VAL A 72 -6.73 15.98 0.45
C VAL A 72 -7.07 16.08 1.94
N PRO A 73 -7.88 15.16 2.50
CA PRO A 73 -8.29 15.24 3.88
C PRO A 73 -7.11 15.01 4.85
N ASP A 74 -7.09 15.75 5.95
CA ASP A 74 -6.10 15.54 7.01
C ASP A 74 -6.40 14.26 7.77
N HIS A 75 -5.55 13.25 7.55
CA HIS A 75 -5.53 12.00 8.28
C HIS A 75 -4.19 11.76 8.98
N SER A 76 -3.49 12.85 9.32
CA SER A 76 -2.18 12.84 9.99
C SER A 76 -1.04 12.20 9.18
N TYR A 77 -1.19 12.11 7.86
CA TYR A 77 -0.10 11.71 6.98
C TYR A 77 0.69 12.92 6.53
N VAL A 78 2.01 12.78 6.52
CA VAL A 78 2.93 13.76 5.93
C VAL A 78 3.08 13.44 4.45
N ASP A 79 2.78 14.42 3.60
CA ASP A 79 2.82 14.34 2.13
C ASP A 79 2.05 13.12 1.54
N PRO A 80 0.74 12.96 1.84
CA PRO A 80 -0.07 11.89 1.27
C PRO A 80 -0.27 12.06 -0.25
N LEU A 81 -0.55 10.95 -0.94
CA LEU A 81 -1.00 11.02 -2.33
C LEU A 81 -2.39 11.68 -2.42
N PRO A 82 -2.71 12.37 -3.54
CA PRO A 82 -3.90 13.23 -3.64
C PRO A 82 -5.21 12.45 -3.84
N PHE A 83 -5.65 11.79 -2.77
CA PHE A 83 -6.87 10.98 -2.75
C PHE A 83 -7.74 11.32 -1.54
N ALA A 84 -9.05 11.30 -1.74
CA ALA A 84 -10.02 11.17 -0.66
C ALA A 84 -10.43 9.71 -0.49
N LEU A 85 -10.87 9.37 0.72
CA LEU A 85 -11.28 8.03 1.09
C LEU A 85 -12.81 7.91 1.09
N ASP A 86 -13.33 6.93 0.35
CA ASP A 86 -14.72 6.50 0.40
C ASP A 86 -14.78 5.08 0.99
N TYR A 87 -15.68 4.86 1.95
CA TYR A 87 -15.92 3.52 2.52
C TYR A 87 -16.96 2.79 1.67
N ASP A 88 -16.61 1.61 1.16
CA ASP A 88 -17.52 0.78 0.37
C ASP A 88 -17.26 -0.70 0.66
N TYR A 89 -18.15 -1.27 1.46
CA TYR A 89 -18.12 -2.68 1.86
C TYR A 89 -19.06 -3.56 1.04
N SER A 90 -19.65 -3.01 -0.03
CA SER A 90 -20.43 -3.81 -0.98
C SER A 90 -19.53 -4.79 -1.73
N TYR A 91 -20.11 -5.84 -2.33
CA TYR A 91 -19.36 -6.77 -3.18
C TYR A 91 -18.54 -6.03 -4.24
N ASP A 92 -19.18 -5.13 -4.99
CA ASP A 92 -18.50 -4.36 -6.05
C ASP A 92 -17.40 -3.46 -5.48
N GLY A 93 -17.62 -2.84 -4.32
CA GLY A 93 -16.63 -2.04 -3.62
C GLY A 93 -15.39 -2.84 -3.23
N ILE A 94 -15.60 -4.04 -2.68
CA ILE A 94 -14.53 -4.97 -2.32
C ILE A 94 -13.76 -5.44 -3.57
N MET A 95 -14.46 -5.89 -4.61
CA MET A 95 -13.81 -6.36 -5.84
C MET A 95 -13.01 -5.25 -6.52
N ARG A 96 -13.55 -4.03 -6.58
CA ARG A 96 -12.83 -2.85 -7.08
C ARG A 96 -11.61 -2.51 -6.24
N SER A 97 -11.71 -2.68 -4.92
CA SER A 97 -10.56 -2.46 -4.02
C SER A 97 -9.44 -3.45 -4.31
N VAL A 98 -9.77 -4.72 -4.60
CA VAL A 98 -8.79 -5.76 -4.98
C VAL A 98 -8.09 -5.39 -6.30
N ASP A 99 -8.85 -5.00 -7.33
CA ASP A 99 -8.28 -4.59 -8.62
C ASP A 99 -7.32 -3.40 -8.47
N PHE A 100 -7.70 -2.42 -7.64
CA PHE A 100 -6.84 -1.27 -7.38
C PHE A 100 -5.60 -1.63 -6.56
N SER A 101 -5.69 -2.59 -5.64
CA SER A 101 -4.51 -3.13 -4.95
C SER A 101 -3.55 -3.81 -5.92
N TYR A 102 -4.05 -4.62 -6.86
CA TYR A 102 -3.21 -5.18 -7.94
C TYR A 102 -2.52 -4.09 -8.77
N ALA A 103 -3.25 -3.04 -9.16
CA ALA A 103 -2.70 -1.93 -9.93
C ALA A 103 -1.61 -1.17 -9.16
N ARG A 104 -1.77 -0.96 -7.84
CA ARG A 104 -0.76 -0.28 -7.02
C ARG A 104 0.43 -1.17 -6.70
N LEU A 105 0.22 -2.45 -6.43
CA LEU A 105 1.26 -3.43 -6.14
C LEU A 105 2.09 -3.77 -7.39
N GLY A 106 1.47 -3.80 -8.58
CA GLY A 106 2.15 -4.28 -9.80
C GLY A 106 2.59 -5.75 -9.72
N LEU A 107 1.96 -6.53 -8.84
CA LEU A 107 2.18 -7.96 -8.65
C LEU A 107 0.98 -8.73 -9.22
N ASN A 108 1.15 -10.02 -9.50
CA ASN A 108 0.08 -10.88 -10.04
C ASN A 108 -0.56 -11.80 -8.99
N ARG A 109 -0.20 -11.69 -7.71
CA ARG A 109 -0.78 -12.50 -6.63
C ARG A 109 -0.76 -11.76 -5.29
N ILE A 110 -1.92 -11.68 -4.65
CA ILE A 110 -2.13 -11.35 -3.23
C ILE A 110 -2.49 -12.67 -2.53
N ASP A 111 -1.97 -12.90 -1.32
CA ASP A 111 -2.22 -14.10 -0.51
C ASP A 111 -3.26 -13.81 0.59
#